data_AF-A0A142XLI8-F1
#
_entry.id   AF-A0A142XLI8-F1
#
_cell.length_a   1.000
_cell.length_b   1.000
_cell.length_c   1.000
_cell.angle_alpha   90.00
_cell.angle_beta   90.00
_cell.angle_gamma   90.00
#
_symmetry.space_group_name_H-M   'P 1'
#
loop_
_entity.id
_entity.type
_entity.pdbx_description
1 polymer ?
#
loop_
_entity_poly.entity_id
_entity_poly.type
_entity_poly.pdbx_seq_one_letter_code
_entity_poly.pdbx_strand_id
1 'polypeptide(L)'
;MTEAEWLTCVDPWTMLRFLRTDRNDRKLRLLLCAFCRQSWALFEEIAGAQAFVELAERMANGFVAKKEVRAVRLGCLHALVDGMDWKDDDADFMLDRFGGFHFEDDPAWVREMAVRLIAVRALGQTVSANEVAQVVRALADARVGATDSQDCDLIREVFGNPFRPVTFDSSWLTSTVRALATGVYTERAFDRLPILADAIQDAGCDSDDVLTHLRSDGPHVKGCWALDLVLGKA
;
A
#
# COMPACT_ATOMS: atom_id res chain seq x y z
N MET A 1 12.40 7.55 -15.98
CA MET A 1 11.58 6.61 -16.74
C MET A 1 10.77 7.37 -17.76
N THR A 2 10.49 6.75 -18.90
CA THR A 2 9.48 7.16 -19.88
C THR A 2 8.15 6.43 -19.64
N GLU A 3 7.10 6.82 -20.34
CA GLU A 3 5.80 6.13 -20.28
C GLU A 3 5.90 4.65 -20.70
N ALA A 4 6.56 4.35 -21.82
CA ALA A 4 6.71 2.98 -22.29
C ALA A 4 7.51 2.11 -21.31
N GLU A 5 8.56 2.68 -20.71
CA GLU A 5 9.32 2.02 -19.64
C GLU A 5 8.42 1.77 -18.41
N TRP A 6 7.56 2.71 -18.03
CA TRP A 6 6.62 2.53 -16.92
C TRP A 6 5.62 1.41 -17.13
N LEU A 7 5.01 1.33 -18.31
CA LEU A 7 4.00 0.33 -18.62
C LEU A 7 4.58 -1.09 -18.74
N THR A 8 5.86 -1.22 -19.12
CA THR A 8 6.51 -2.53 -19.36
C THR A 8 7.50 -2.95 -18.27
N CYS A 9 7.78 -2.08 -17.28
CA CYS A 9 8.72 -2.38 -16.21
C CYS A 9 8.31 -3.63 -15.42
N VAL A 10 9.24 -4.55 -15.22
CA VAL A 10 9.07 -5.72 -14.35
C VAL A 10 10.00 -5.68 -13.16
N ASP A 11 10.63 -4.53 -12.90
CA ASP A 11 11.49 -4.27 -11.75
C ASP A 11 10.88 -3.18 -10.84
N PRO A 12 10.37 -3.53 -9.64
CA PRO A 12 9.76 -2.57 -8.74
C PRO A 12 10.77 -1.55 -8.20
N TRP A 13 12.07 -1.87 -8.20
CA TRP A 13 13.13 -0.96 -7.77
C TRP A 13 13.23 0.25 -8.66
N THR A 14 13.23 0.02 -9.97
CA THR A 14 13.32 1.08 -10.95
C THR A 14 12.11 2.02 -10.85
N MET A 15 10.91 1.46 -10.62
CA MET A 15 9.68 2.24 -10.40
C MET A 15 9.72 3.06 -9.11
N LEU A 16 10.08 2.46 -7.97
CA LEU A 16 10.15 3.17 -6.68
C LEU A 16 11.24 4.23 -6.65
N ARG A 17 12.36 4.00 -7.33
CA ARG A 17 13.42 5.01 -7.50
C ARG A 17 12.92 6.20 -8.30
N PHE A 18 12.11 5.98 -9.34
CA PHE A 18 11.44 7.06 -10.07
C PHE A 18 10.46 7.82 -9.18
N LEU A 19 9.69 7.13 -8.34
CA LEU A 19 8.75 7.73 -7.37
C LEU A 19 9.43 8.34 -6.14
N ARG A 20 10.76 8.33 -6.02
CA ARG A 20 11.46 8.82 -4.80
C ARG A 20 11.22 10.29 -4.47
N THR A 21 10.89 11.10 -5.48
CA THR A 21 10.54 12.51 -5.29
C THR A 21 9.06 12.73 -4.99
N ASP A 22 8.22 11.69 -5.14
CA ASP A 22 6.81 11.74 -4.78
C ASP A 22 6.68 11.81 -3.26
N ARG A 23 5.89 12.78 -2.78
CA ARG A 23 5.63 13.01 -1.35
C ARG A 23 4.22 12.61 -0.95
N ASN A 24 3.53 11.80 -1.76
CA ASN A 24 2.21 11.29 -1.44
C ASN A 24 2.29 10.16 -0.39
N ASP A 25 2.47 10.57 0.87
CA ASP A 25 2.52 9.71 2.06
C ASP A 25 1.39 8.68 2.08
N ARG A 26 0.19 9.15 1.73
CA ARG A 26 -1.02 8.33 1.68
C ARG A 26 -0.85 7.17 0.71
N LYS A 27 -0.46 7.43 -0.55
CA LYS A 27 -0.27 6.39 -1.56
C LYS A 27 0.84 5.43 -1.18
N LEU A 28 1.97 5.93 -0.69
CA LEU A 28 3.08 5.09 -0.23
C LEU A 28 2.67 4.16 0.92
N ARG A 29 1.88 4.67 1.88
CA ARG A 29 1.35 3.88 2.98
C ARG A 29 0.35 2.82 2.51
N LEU A 30 -0.52 3.15 1.57
CA LEU A 30 -1.46 2.19 0.99
C LEU A 30 -0.76 1.12 0.17
N LEU A 31 0.32 1.47 -0.54
CA LEU A 31 1.18 0.52 -1.23
C LEU A 31 1.85 -0.47 -0.24
N LEU A 32 2.35 0.01 0.91
CA LEU A 32 2.83 -0.89 1.97
C LEU A 32 1.74 -1.84 2.47
N CYS A 33 0.52 -1.35 2.68
CA CYS A 33 -0.61 -2.18 3.09
C CYS A 33 -0.98 -3.21 2.01
N ALA A 34 -0.89 -2.85 0.73
CA ALA A 34 -1.11 -3.75 -0.40
C ALA A 34 -0.07 -4.88 -0.40
N PHE A 35 1.21 -4.55 -0.19
CA PHE A 35 2.28 -5.55 -0.06
C PHE A 35 2.06 -6.49 1.14
N CYS A 36 1.56 -5.99 2.29
CA CYS A 36 1.17 -6.88 3.40
C CYS A 36 0.11 -7.90 2.97
N ARG A 37 -0.95 -7.44 2.31
CA ARG A 37 -2.08 -8.30 1.93
C ARG A 37 -1.70 -9.31 0.86
N GLN A 38 -0.92 -8.91 -0.12
CA GLN A 38 -0.37 -9.81 -1.14
C GLN A 38 0.49 -10.92 -0.51
N SER A 39 1.12 -10.64 0.63
CA SER A 39 2.01 -11.56 1.35
C SER A 39 1.42 -12.10 2.63
N TRP A 40 0.08 -12.14 2.75
CA TRP A 40 -0.61 -12.43 3.99
C TRP A 40 -0.15 -13.71 4.70
N ALA A 41 0.28 -14.74 3.95
CA ALA A 41 0.85 -15.97 4.50
C ALA A 41 2.06 -15.75 5.41
N LEU A 42 2.80 -14.65 5.25
CA LEU A 42 3.91 -14.26 6.12
C LEU A 42 3.43 -13.60 7.44
N PHE A 43 2.18 -13.14 7.49
CA PHE A 43 1.62 -12.35 8.59
C PHE A 43 0.61 -13.14 9.44
N GLU A 44 0.08 -14.25 8.94
CA GLU A 44 -1.05 -14.97 9.55
C GLU A 44 -0.78 -15.41 10.99
N GLU A 45 0.46 -15.81 11.29
CA GLU A 45 0.87 -16.25 12.63
C GLU A 45 1.16 -15.10 13.61
N ILE A 46 1.18 -13.85 13.12
CA ILE A 46 1.58 -12.70 13.92
C ILE A 46 0.36 -12.05 14.56
N ALA A 47 0.29 -12.16 15.87
CA ALA A 47 -0.74 -11.52 16.68
C ALA A 47 -0.81 -10.01 16.37
N GLY A 48 -2.00 -9.55 15.97
CA GLY A 48 -2.26 -8.13 15.68
C GLY A 48 -1.90 -7.67 14.27
N ALA A 49 -1.38 -8.53 13.38
CA ALA A 49 -1.03 -8.14 12.00
C ALA A 49 -2.24 -7.62 11.20
N GLN A 50 -3.45 -8.11 11.47
CA GLN A 50 -4.66 -7.59 10.83
C GLN A 50 -5.00 -6.18 11.31
N ALA A 51 -5.08 -6.00 12.64
CA ALA A 51 -5.35 -4.70 13.26
C ALA A 51 -4.31 -3.65 12.84
N PHE A 52 -3.08 -4.10 12.65
CA PHE A 52 -1.99 -3.32 12.10
C PHE A 52 -2.30 -2.78 10.70
N VAL A 53 -2.60 -3.65 9.73
CA VAL A 53 -2.85 -3.23 8.33
C VAL A 53 -4.07 -2.32 8.26
N GLU A 54 -5.12 -2.64 9.02
CA GLU A 54 -6.34 -1.83 9.08
C GLU A 54 -6.09 -0.44 9.68
N LEU A 55 -5.26 -0.35 10.71
CA LEU A 55 -4.86 0.93 11.29
C LEU A 55 -4.04 1.77 10.30
N ALA A 56 -3.07 1.17 9.60
CA ALA A 56 -2.27 1.86 8.59
C ALA A 56 -3.15 2.36 7.42
N GLU A 57 -4.12 1.57 6.96
CA GLU A 57 -5.12 1.99 5.97
C GLU A 57 -5.99 3.15 6.47
N ARG A 58 -6.35 3.17 7.76
CA ARG A 58 -7.10 4.28 8.37
C ARG A 58 -6.25 5.55 8.44
N MET A 59 -4.97 5.44 8.82
CA MET A 59 -4.03 6.57 8.84
C MET A 59 -3.86 7.22 7.47
N ALA A 60 -3.87 6.43 6.39
CA ALA A 60 -3.86 6.95 5.02
C ALA A 60 -5.08 7.84 4.70
N ASN A 61 -6.19 7.71 5.43
CA ASN A 61 -7.40 8.50 5.22
C ASN A 61 -7.56 9.69 6.18
N GLY A 62 -6.62 9.89 7.11
CA GLY A 62 -6.65 11.03 8.01
C GLY A 62 -6.08 10.73 9.39
N PHE A 63 -6.48 11.55 10.36
CA PHE A 63 -5.93 11.50 11.70
C PHE A 63 -6.32 10.22 12.44
N VAL A 64 -5.32 9.57 13.04
CA VAL A 64 -5.52 8.55 14.07
C VAL A 64 -4.74 8.96 15.32
N ALA A 65 -5.32 8.70 16.49
CA ALA A 65 -4.74 9.12 17.76
C ALA A 65 -3.37 8.45 17.99
N LYS A 66 -2.35 9.24 18.36
CA LYS A 66 -0.98 8.74 18.63
C LYS A 66 -0.96 7.58 19.63
N LYS A 67 -1.85 7.59 20.63
CA LYS A 67 -1.97 6.52 21.63
C LYS A 67 -2.42 5.20 21.01
N GLU A 68 -3.36 5.23 20.07
CA GLU A 68 -3.81 4.03 19.33
C GLU A 68 -2.68 3.48 18.48
N VAL A 69 -1.97 4.37 17.76
CA VAL A 69 -0.79 3.99 16.96
C VAL A 69 0.30 3.36 17.83
N ARG A 70 0.62 3.97 18.98
CA ARG A 70 1.61 3.42 19.92
C ARG A 70 1.18 2.05 20.46
N ALA A 71 -0.08 1.87 20.82
CA ALA A 71 -0.58 0.60 21.35
C ALA A 71 -0.45 -0.54 20.33
N VAL A 72 -0.86 -0.32 19.07
CA VAL A 72 -0.75 -1.34 18.02
C VAL A 72 0.70 -1.61 17.65
N ARG A 73 1.54 -0.55 17.55
CA ARG A 73 2.98 -0.71 17.32
C ARG A 73 3.65 -1.54 18.40
N LEU A 74 3.37 -1.22 19.67
CA LEU A 74 3.95 -1.90 20.81
C LEU A 74 3.50 -3.36 20.86
N GLY A 75 2.23 -3.66 20.58
CA GLY A 75 1.75 -5.04 20.48
C GLY A 75 2.49 -5.86 19.43
N CYS A 76 2.77 -5.29 18.25
CA CYS A 76 3.56 -5.95 17.21
C CYS A 76 5.04 -6.13 17.60
N LEU A 77 5.61 -5.22 18.40
CA LEU A 77 7.01 -5.24 18.86
C LEU A 77 7.23 -6.05 20.14
N HIS A 78 6.26 -6.14 21.05
CA HIS A 78 6.40 -6.98 22.25
C HIS A 78 6.49 -8.45 21.88
N ALA A 79 5.74 -8.90 20.87
CA ALA A 79 5.89 -10.24 20.29
C ALA A 79 7.28 -10.51 19.66
N LEU A 80 8.08 -9.47 19.41
CA LEU A 80 9.43 -9.49 18.81
C LEU A 80 10.52 -9.48 19.90
N VAL A 81 10.24 -8.83 21.03
CA VAL A 81 11.23 -8.42 22.02
C VAL A 81 11.15 -9.24 23.30
N ASP A 82 10.23 -10.21 23.38
CA ASP A 82 9.98 -11.09 24.54
C ASP A 82 11.19 -11.97 24.98
N GLY A 83 12.37 -11.79 24.34
CA GLY A 83 13.65 -12.37 24.74
C GLY A 83 14.83 -11.38 24.84
N MET A 84 14.61 -10.06 24.70
CA MET A 84 15.70 -9.06 24.56
C MET A 84 15.80 -8.03 25.70
N ASP A 85 14.95 -8.08 26.73
CA ASP A 85 14.98 -7.20 27.92
C ASP A 85 14.99 -5.69 27.59
N TRP A 86 14.17 -5.26 26.63
CA TRP A 86 14.03 -3.84 26.29
C TRP A 86 12.96 -3.14 27.13
N LYS A 87 13.13 -1.83 27.34
CA LYS A 87 12.10 -0.97 27.93
C LYS A 87 11.17 -0.41 26.83
N ASP A 88 9.97 -0.01 27.22
CA ASP A 88 8.96 0.55 26.31
C ASP A 88 9.45 1.77 25.49
N ASP A 89 10.42 2.52 26.00
CA ASP A 89 11.01 3.69 25.31
C ASP A 89 12.16 3.31 24.35
N ASP A 90 12.76 2.12 24.51
CA ASP A 90 13.82 1.63 23.62
C ASP A 90 13.24 1.23 22.25
N ALA A 91 11.98 0.77 22.24
CA ALA A 91 11.26 0.47 21.00
C ALA A 91 11.18 1.72 20.12
N ASP A 92 10.60 2.82 20.61
CA ASP A 92 10.45 4.07 19.85
C ASP A 92 11.81 4.62 19.34
N PHE A 93 12.87 4.53 20.14
CA PHE A 93 14.22 4.92 19.74
C PHE A 93 14.79 4.04 18.62
N MET A 94 14.61 2.71 18.71
CA MET A 94 15.04 1.78 17.67
C MET A 94 14.27 2.02 16.37
N LEU A 95 12.96 2.29 16.43
CA LEU A 95 12.14 2.56 15.25
C LEU A 95 12.60 3.82 14.50
N ASP A 96 13.02 4.86 15.22
CA ASP A 96 13.43 6.15 14.63
C ASP A 96 14.84 6.10 14.02
N ARG A 97 15.73 5.26 14.58
CA ARG A 97 17.12 5.11 14.12
C ARG A 97 17.37 3.93 13.19
N PHE A 98 16.44 3.01 13.01
CA PHE A 98 16.68 1.82 12.18
C PHE A 98 16.88 2.21 10.70
N GLY A 99 18.14 2.24 10.27
CA GLY A 99 18.60 2.68 8.94
C GLY A 99 18.70 1.58 7.88
N GLY A 100 18.34 0.34 8.23
CA GLY A 100 18.40 -0.84 7.36
C GLY A 100 19.28 -1.96 7.93
N PHE A 101 19.10 -3.18 7.43
CA PHE A 101 19.92 -4.35 7.74
C PHE A 101 20.87 -4.66 6.57
N HIS A 102 22.00 -5.30 6.87
CA HIS A 102 22.82 -6.02 5.88
C HIS A 102 22.41 -7.50 5.92
N PHE A 103 21.93 -8.03 4.79
CA PHE A 103 21.15 -9.27 4.67
C PHE A 103 21.99 -10.48 4.21
N GLU A 104 23.08 -10.83 4.89
CA GLU A 104 24.00 -11.86 4.36
C GLU A 104 23.91 -13.27 4.99
N ASP A 105 23.13 -13.55 6.04
CA ASP A 105 23.09 -14.93 6.63
C ASP A 105 21.67 -15.43 7.08
N ASP A 106 21.10 -16.39 6.31
CA ASP A 106 20.02 -17.41 6.57
C ASP A 106 18.60 -16.98 7.12
N PRO A 107 17.49 -17.80 7.13
CA PRO A 107 16.33 -17.51 6.28
C PRO A 107 14.93 -17.55 6.98
N ALA A 108 14.83 -17.55 8.33
CA ALA A 108 13.54 -17.50 9.05
C ALA A 108 13.32 -16.17 9.76
N TRP A 109 14.36 -15.69 10.45
CA TRP A 109 14.37 -14.38 11.09
C TRP A 109 14.18 -13.25 10.07
N VAL A 110 14.63 -13.42 8.82
CA VAL A 110 14.42 -12.45 7.73
C VAL A 110 12.93 -12.31 7.37
N ARG A 111 12.17 -13.40 7.30
CA ARG A 111 10.71 -13.34 7.02
C ARG A 111 9.98 -12.59 8.13
N GLU A 112 10.29 -12.96 9.37
CA GLU A 112 9.73 -12.34 10.56
C GLU A 112 10.10 -10.84 10.59
N MET A 113 11.38 -10.52 10.38
CA MET A 113 11.86 -9.14 10.34
C MET A 113 11.24 -8.33 9.19
N ALA A 114 11.10 -8.89 7.98
CA ALA A 114 10.48 -8.22 6.82
C ALA A 114 9.04 -7.80 7.12
N VAL A 115 8.26 -8.69 7.73
CA VAL A 115 6.89 -8.41 8.17
C VAL A 115 6.86 -7.26 9.19
N ARG A 116 7.75 -7.32 10.19
CA ARG A 116 7.87 -6.28 11.21
C ARG A 116 8.34 -4.95 10.65
N LEU A 117 9.21 -4.95 9.65
CA LEU A 117 9.63 -3.76 8.91
C LEU A 117 8.46 -3.10 8.20
N ILE A 118 7.62 -3.86 7.48
CA ILE A 118 6.42 -3.29 6.86
C ILE A 118 5.50 -2.73 7.93
N ALA A 119 5.38 -3.45 9.05
CA ALA A 119 4.50 -3.04 10.12
C ALA A 119 4.91 -1.65 10.64
N VAL A 120 6.10 -1.55 11.18
CA VAL A 120 6.63 -0.29 11.73
C VAL A 120 6.55 0.87 10.73
N ARG A 121 6.92 0.62 9.47
CA ARG A 121 6.96 1.65 8.42
C ARG A 121 5.58 2.14 8.04
N ALA A 122 4.59 1.26 7.84
CA ALA A 122 3.24 1.71 7.47
C ALA A 122 2.50 2.42 8.62
N LEU A 123 2.99 2.33 9.86
CA LEU A 123 2.51 3.16 10.99
C LEU A 123 3.37 4.41 11.23
N GLY A 124 4.41 4.64 10.42
CA GLY A 124 5.25 5.86 10.42
C GLY A 124 4.42 7.14 10.44
N GLN A 125 4.89 8.21 11.08
CA GLN A 125 4.24 9.53 10.89
C GLN A 125 4.31 9.95 9.42
N THR A 126 5.41 9.61 8.77
CA THR A 126 5.61 9.71 7.32
C THR A 126 6.14 8.40 6.77
N VAL A 127 5.93 8.18 5.47
CA VAL A 127 6.38 7.07 4.65
C VAL A 127 6.99 7.67 3.38
N SER A 128 8.21 7.25 3.07
CA SER A 128 8.95 7.64 1.88
C SER A 128 9.13 6.47 0.91
N ALA A 129 9.29 6.76 -0.38
CA ALA A 129 9.51 5.69 -1.36
C ALA A 129 10.79 4.88 -1.09
N ASN A 130 11.80 5.47 -0.44
CA ASN A 130 13.02 4.75 -0.05
C ASN A 130 12.73 3.68 1.01
N GLU A 131 11.86 3.99 1.98
CA GLU A 131 11.41 3.02 2.99
C GLU A 131 10.55 1.93 2.36
N VAL A 132 9.64 2.30 1.44
CA VAL A 132 8.86 1.33 0.66
C VAL A 132 9.77 0.40 -0.13
N ALA A 133 10.82 0.96 -0.76
CA ALA A 133 11.78 0.15 -1.48
C ALA A 133 12.46 -0.84 -0.53
N GLN A 134 13.03 -0.40 0.59
CA GLN A 134 13.67 -1.31 1.57
C GLN A 134 12.77 -2.48 1.98
N VAL A 135 11.48 -2.20 2.20
CA VAL A 135 10.45 -3.21 2.46
C VAL A 135 10.32 -4.20 1.30
N VAL A 136 10.25 -3.73 0.05
CA VAL A 136 10.10 -4.59 -1.12
C VAL A 136 11.30 -5.54 -1.28
N ARG A 137 12.54 -5.18 -0.91
CA ARG A 137 13.67 -6.17 -0.94
C ARG A 137 13.42 -7.27 0.05
N ALA A 138 13.16 -6.85 1.29
CA ALA A 138 12.99 -7.79 2.39
C ALA A 138 11.83 -8.77 2.10
N LEU A 139 10.79 -8.30 1.42
CA LEU A 139 9.69 -9.12 0.95
C LEU A 139 10.06 -10.03 -0.22
N ALA A 140 10.77 -9.53 -1.23
CA ALA A 140 11.20 -10.33 -2.39
C ALA A 140 12.03 -11.54 -1.95
N ASP A 141 12.92 -11.35 -0.97
CA ASP A 141 13.74 -12.43 -0.41
C ASP A 141 12.91 -13.42 0.44
N ALA A 142 11.80 -12.95 1.02
CA ALA A 142 10.96 -13.73 1.94
C ALA A 142 9.80 -14.48 1.27
N ARG A 143 9.30 -13.99 0.13
CA ARG A 143 8.11 -14.51 -0.56
C ARG A 143 8.46 -15.75 -1.36
N VAL A 144 7.64 -16.79 -1.22
CA VAL A 144 7.66 -17.93 -2.13
C VAL A 144 6.61 -17.70 -3.22
N GLY A 145 7.05 -17.56 -4.47
CA GLY A 145 6.17 -17.54 -5.65
C GLY A 145 5.59 -16.17 -6.06
N ALA A 146 5.83 -15.10 -5.31
CA ALA A 146 5.55 -13.75 -5.79
C ALA A 146 6.63 -13.30 -6.78
N THR A 147 6.25 -12.56 -7.81
CA THR A 147 7.19 -12.06 -8.84
C THR A 147 7.31 -10.55 -8.77
N ASP A 148 8.47 -10.04 -9.16
CA ASP A 148 8.70 -8.60 -9.33
C ASP A 148 7.67 -7.93 -10.25
N SER A 149 7.10 -8.68 -11.20
CA SER A 149 6.00 -8.21 -12.06
C SER A 149 4.74 -7.89 -11.27
N GLN A 150 4.35 -8.75 -10.32
CA GLN A 150 3.16 -8.51 -9.49
C GLN A 150 3.34 -7.29 -8.58
N ASP A 151 4.57 -7.04 -8.13
CA ASP A 151 4.89 -5.85 -7.32
C ASP A 151 4.84 -4.58 -8.16
N CYS A 152 5.30 -4.64 -9.41
CA CYS A 152 5.11 -3.56 -10.37
C CYS A 152 3.64 -3.27 -10.62
N ASP A 153 2.80 -4.30 -10.74
CA ASP A 153 1.35 -4.13 -10.95
C ASP A 153 0.67 -3.47 -9.75
N LEU A 154 1.07 -3.80 -8.51
CA LEU A 154 0.60 -3.09 -7.31
C LEU A 154 1.04 -1.62 -7.28
N ILE A 155 2.26 -1.32 -7.72
CA ILE A 155 2.74 0.07 -7.83
C ILE A 155 1.88 0.83 -8.84
N ARG A 156 1.60 0.25 -10.01
CA ARG A 156 0.71 0.85 -11.03
C ARG A 156 -0.72 0.99 -10.51
N GLU A 157 -1.20 0.03 -9.75
CA GLU A 157 -2.55 0.06 -9.17
C GLU A 157 -2.72 1.28 -8.25
N VAL A 158 -1.70 1.61 -7.45
CA VAL A 158 -1.79 2.72 -6.48
C VAL A 158 -1.46 4.08 -7.11
N PHE A 159 -0.49 4.13 -8.01
CA PHE A 159 0.00 5.39 -8.59
C PHE A 159 -0.58 5.73 -9.96
N GLY A 160 -1.17 4.74 -10.65
CA GLY A 160 -1.64 4.88 -12.03
C GLY A 160 -0.49 5.05 -13.02
N ASN A 161 -0.79 5.72 -14.14
CA ASN A 161 0.22 6.14 -15.10
C ASN A 161 0.64 7.60 -14.82
N PRO A 162 1.84 7.85 -14.27
CA PRO A 162 2.29 9.21 -13.92
C PRO A 162 2.56 10.09 -15.14
N PHE A 163 2.63 9.52 -16.35
CA PHE A 163 2.82 10.25 -17.61
C PHE A 163 1.50 10.64 -18.28
N ARG A 164 0.38 10.05 -17.83
CA ARG A 164 -0.99 10.39 -18.26
C ARG A 164 -1.89 10.67 -17.07
N PRO A 165 -1.72 11.81 -16.39
CA PRO A 165 -2.64 12.21 -15.32
C PRO A 165 -4.06 12.34 -15.87
N VAL A 166 -5.00 11.58 -15.29
CA VAL A 166 -6.41 11.67 -15.66
C VAL A 166 -7.08 12.74 -14.81
N THR A 167 -7.77 13.69 -15.47
CA THR A 167 -8.63 14.67 -14.80
C THR A 167 -10.07 14.24 -14.95
N PHE A 168 -10.78 14.01 -13.83
CA PHE A 168 -12.19 13.65 -13.86
C PHE A 168 -13.06 14.88 -14.07
N ASP A 169 -14.00 14.79 -15.01
CA ASP A 169 -15.05 15.80 -15.10
C ASP A 169 -16.00 15.67 -13.90
N SER A 170 -16.32 16.81 -13.28
CA SER A 170 -17.27 16.87 -12.16
C SER A 170 -18.63 16.27 -12.47
N SER A 171 -19.06 16.29 -13.74
CA SER A 171 -20.32 15.71 -14.22
C SER A 171 -20.36 14.18 -14.07
N TRP A 172 -19.21 13.51 -14.14
CA TRP A 172 -19.10 12.06 -13.94
C TRP A 172 -19.31 11.67 -12.47
N LEU A 173 -19.08 12.60 -11.54
CA LEU A 173 -19.07 12.35 -10.10
C LEU A 173 -20.43 12.54 -9.44
N THR A 174 -21.46 11.91 -10.02
CA THR A 174 -22.83 11.92 -9.50
C THR A 174 -22.93 11.35 -8.08
N SER A 175 -24.04 11.62 -7.39
CA SER A 175 -24.30 11.05 -6.06
C SER A 175 -24.25 9.52 -6.07
N THR A 176 -24.79 8.88 -7.11
CA THR A 176 -24.76 7.42 -7.29
C THR A 176 -23.34 6.91 -7.45
N VAL A 177 -22.54 7.54 -8.33
CA VAL A 177 -21.12 7.17 -8.53
C VAL A 177 -20.34 7.28 -7.23
N ARG A 178 -20.51 8.36 -6.48
CA ARG A 178 -19.83 8.55 -5.19
C ARG A 178 -20.28 7.55 -4.13
N ALA A 179 -21.57 7.22 -4.09
CA ALA A 179 -22.10 6.23 -3.15
C ALA A 179 -21.54 4.83 -3.44
N LEU A 180 -21.52 4.42 -4.72
CA LEU A 180 -20.92 3.15 -5.15
C LEU A 180 -19.43 3.10 -4.81
N ALA A 181 -18.67 4.12 -5.19
CA ALA A 181 -17.25 4.21 -4.90
C ALA A 181 -16.96 4.15 -3.39
N THR A 182 -17.77 4.83 -2.57
CA THR A 182 -17.62 4.80 -1.11
C THR A 182 -17.90 3.40 -0.55
N GLY A 183 -18.93 2.72 -1.04
CA GLY A 183 -19.26 1.34 -0.66
C GLY A 183 -18.13 0.39 -1.02
N VAL A 184 -17.66 0.42 -2.28
CA VAL A 184 -16.53 -0.38 -2.77
C VAL A 184 -15.29 -0.18 -1.89
N TYR A 185 -14.94 1.07 -1.60
CA TYR A 185 -13.74 1.40 -0.82
C TYR A 185 -13.84 0.96 0.64
N THR A 186 -15.00 1.17 1.27
CA THR A 186 -15.21 0.88 2.70
C THR A 186 -15.26 -0.62 2.95
N GLU A 187 -16.01 -1.35 2.13
CA GLU A 187 -16.21 -2.80 2.23
C GLU A 187 -15.07 -3.60 1.57
N ARG A 188 -14.18 -2.93 0.82
CA ARG A 188 -13.16 -3.57 -0.03
C ARG A 188 -13.75 -4.52 -1.08
N ALA A 189 -14.97 -4.23 -1.53
CA ALA A 189 -15.70 -5.02 -2.51
C ALA A 189 -15.26 -4.66 -3.95
N PHE A 190 -13.99 -4.90 -4.26
CA PHE A 190 -13.38 -4.54 -5.55
C PHE A 190 -13.97 -5.32 -6.73
N ASP A 191 -14.59 -6.47 -6.46
CA ASP A 191 -15.41 -7.22 -7.42
C ASP A 191 -16.59 -6.40 -7.99
N ARG A 192 -16.97 -5.30 -7.32
CA ARG A 192 -18.03 -4.39 -7.78
C ARG A 192 -17.51 -3.20 -8.59
N LEU A 193 -16.20 -3.09 -8.87
CA LEU A 193 -15.63 -2.02 -9.69
C LEU A 193 -16.19 -1.98 -11.13
N PRO A 194 -16.52 -3.10 -11.80
CA PRO A 194 -17.20 -3.04 -13.09
C PRO A 194 -18.54 -2.30 -13.04
N ILE A 195 -19.30 -2.46 -11.95
CA ILE A 195 -20.57 -1.73 -11.74
C ILE A 195 -20.31 -0.22 -11.58
N LEU A 196 -19.23 0.14 -10.87
CA LEU A 196 -18.80 1.54 -10.78
C LEU A 196 -18.38 2.09 -12.15
N ALA A 197 -17.70 1.29 -12.97
CA ALA A 197 -17.31 1.67 -14.33
C ALA A 197 -18.53 2.00 -15.19
N ASP A 198 -19.56 1.14 -15.16
CA ASP A 198 -20.80 1.36 -15.89
C ASP A 198 -21.52 2.63 -15.41
N ALA A 199 -21.61 2.83 -14.09
CA ALA A 199 -22.23 4.05 -13.53
C ALA A 199 -21.49 5.34 -13.93
N ILE A 200 -20.15 5.31 -14.00
CA ILE A 200 -19.34 6.44 -14.44
C ILE A 200 -19.48 6.67 -15.95
N GLN A 201 -19.57 5.60 -16.75
CA GLN A 201 -19.82 5.69 -18.19
C GLN A 201 -21.21 6.26 -18.48
N ASP A 202 -22.24 5.83 -17.77
CA ASP A 202 -23.61 6.37 -17.87
C ASP A 202 -23.68 7.85 -17.50
N ALA A 203 -22.80 8.31 -16.60
CA ALA A 203 -22.62 9.71 -16.25
C ALA A 203 -21.85 10.52 -17.32
N GLY A 204 -21.45 9.89 -18.42
CA GLY A 204 -20.81 10.53 -19.57
C GLY A 204 -19.28 10.41 -19.61
N CYS A 205 -18.68 9.51 -18.85
CA CYS A 205 -17.23 9.27 -18.93
C CYS A 205 -16.84 8.61 -20.25
N ASP A 206 -15.88 9.22 -20.93
CA ASP A 206 -15.30 8.78 -22.20
C ASP A 206 -13.82 8.36 -22.08
N SER A 207 -13.29 8.29 -20.85
CA SER A 207 -11.91 7.89 -20.61
C SER A 207 -11.75 6.37 -20.67
N ASP A 208 -11.22 5.86 -21.79
CA ASP A 208 -10.91 4.44 -21.98
C ASP A 208 -9.97 3.89 -20.89
N ASP A 209 -8.99 4.69 -20.45
CA ASP A 209 -8.03 4.30 -19.41
C ASP A 209 -8.75 4.01 -18.08
N VAL A 210 -9.68 4.87 -17.67
CA VAL A 210 -10.47 4.70 -16.42
C VAL A 210 -11.41 3.50 -16.55
N LEU A 211 -12.17 3.43 -17.64
CA LEU A 211 -13.19 2.39 -17.82
C LEU A 211 -12.58 1.00 -17.98
N THR A 212 -11.49 0.87 -18.74
CA THR A 212 -10.76 -0.39 -18.91
C THR A 212 -10.17 -0.84 -17.59
N HIS A 213 -9.60 0.08 -16.82
CA HIS A 213 -8.99 -0.23 -15.53
C HIS A 213 -10.01 -0.75 -14.52
N LEU A 214 -11.14 -0.03 -14.33
CA LEU A 214 -12.19 -0.42 -13.37
C LEU A 214 -12.88 -1.75 -13.74
N ARG A 215 -12.82 -2.15 -15.02
CA ARG A 215 -13.36 -3.43 -15.52
C ARG A 215 -12.35 -4.56 -15.52
N SER A 216 -11.07 -4.27 -15.28
CA SER A 216 -10.04 -5.30 -15.24
C SER A 216 -10.22 -6.20 -14.02
N ASP A 217 -9.71 -7.43 -14.08
CA ASP A 217 -9.71 -8.35 -12.93
C ASP A 217 -8.75 -7.90 -11.81
N GLY A 218 -8.05 -6.78 -11.99
CA GLY A 218 -7.11 -6.20 -11.04
C GLY A 218 -5.64 -6.47 -11.37
N PRO A 219 -4.74 -6.38 -10.37
CA PRO A 219 -5.05 -6.32 -8.94
C PRO A 219 -5.76 -5.03 -8.54
N HIS A 220 -6.69 -5.11 -7.59
CA HIS A 220 -7.34 -3.94 -6.99
C HIS A 220 -7.12 -3.88 -5.48
N VAL A 221 -6.69 -2.73 -4.99
CA VAL A 221 -6.40 -2.50 -3.57
C VAL A 221 -6.92 -1.14 -3.10
N LYS A 222 -6.96 -0.93 -1.78
CA LYS A 222 -7.15 0.43 -1.27
C LYS A 222 -5.98 1.27 -1.73
N GLY A 223 -6.26 2.39 -2.38
CA GLY A 223 -5.25 3.17 -3.10
C GLY A 223 -5.39 3.08 -4.62
N CYS A 224 -6.25 2.21 -5.14
CA CYS A 224 -6.63 2.14 -6.56
C CYS A 224 -6.75 3.55 -7.14
N TRP A 225 -5.90 3.88 -8.11
CA TRP A 225 -5.76 5.24 -8.61
C TRP A 225 -7.08 5.79 -9.19
N ALA A 226 -7.86 4.95 -9.90
CA ALA A 226 -9.12 5.35 -10.51
C ALA A 226 -10.22 5.56 -9.45
N LEU A 227 -10.32 4.64 -8.48
CA LEU A 227 -11.27 4.76 -7.38
C LEU A 227 -10.96 5.98 -6.49
N ASP A 228 -9.67 6.24 -6.23
CA ASP A 228 -9.24 7.40 -5.47
C ASP A 228 -9.55 8.72 -6.17
N LEU A 229 -9.47 8.80 -7.50
CA LEU A 229 -9.90 9.99 -8.24
C LEU A 229 -11.40 10.25 -8.08
N VAL A 230 -12.25 9.21 -8.13
CA VAL A 230 -13.70 9.33 -7.88
C VAL A 230 -13.97 9.86 -6.46
N LEU A 231 -13.20 9.39 -5.49
CA LEU A 231 -13.32 9.75 -4.08
C LEU A 231 -12.62 11.07 -3.71
N GLY A 232 -11.86 11.68 -4.62
CA GLY A 232 -11.05 12.88 -4.33
C GLY A 232 -9.90 12.61 -3.34
N LYS A 233 -9.27 11.45 -3.43
CA LYS A 233 -8.21 10.95 -2.53
C LYS A 233 -6.84 10.78 -3.20
N ALA A 234 -6.72 11.15 -4.47
CA ALA A 234 -5.54 10.93 -5.31
C ALA A 234 -4.33 11.78 -4.90
#